data_AF-A0A6P0C5C3-F1
#
_entry.id   AF-A0A6P0C5C3-F1
#
_cell.length_a   1.000
_cell.length_b   1.000
_cell.length_c   1.000
_cell.angle_alpha   90.00
_cell.angle_beta   90.00
_cell.angle_gamma   90.00
#
_symmetry.space_group_name_H-M   'P 1'
#
loop_
_entity.id
_entity.type
_entity.pdbx_description
1 polymer ?
#
loop_
_entity_poly.entity_id
_entity_poly.type
_entity_poly.pdbx_seq_one_letter_code
_entity_poly.pdbx_strand_id
1 'polypeptide(L)'
;MARKNPYRPFDPDPAQMAHVPAISGNTINGLGESAFRRPDMVYWAPEPDDIPHGEMQRYFYIQSAKEPAFAQARAARTVATDFDLPQVAETPAALSQETWAAGLNQFIDQGLCDMVGVAEMSPDWVYSGRHVPQKRIVMLGVQHEYDEIAKAPKAAAGLEVVAQYQRAAVAAMRVAEWIRQQGWDAQPLTGPMTGAVAMIPPALACGFGELGKHGSVINPDFGASFRLSAVLTDAPFAVTPQQDHGIEGFCQNCRICEDACPPIAIAPDKQTVRGAEKWYVDFDKCLPFFNETHGCAICITVCPWSRPGVGLNLAAKLAARAERLEEAE
;
A
#
# COMPACT_ATOMS: atom_id res chain seq x y z
N MET A 1 5.33 28.54 15.10
CA MET A 1 4.22 28.03 15.93
C MET A 1 3.77 26.72 15.32
N ALA A 2 3.76 25.61 16.07
CA ALA A 2 3.21 24.35 15.56
C ALA A 2 1.76 24.58 15.12
N ARG A 3 1.39 24.14 13.92
CA ARG A 3 0.00 24.31 13.45
C ARG A 3 -0.91 23.56 14.42
N LYS A 4 -1.96 24.22 14.91
CA LYS A 4 -2.96 23.56 15.77
C LYS A 4 -3.60 22.42 14.98
N ASN A 5 -3.50 21.20 15.49
CA ASN A 5 -4.17 20.05 14.90
C ASN A 5 -5.66 20.11 15.30
N PRO A 6 -6.61 20.23 14.35
CA PRO A 6 -8.03 20.40 14.66
C PRO A 6 -8.67 19.12 15.23
N TYR A 7 -7.98 17.98 15.14
CA TYR A 7 -8.45 16.68 15.63
C TYR A 7 -7.76 16.27 16.94
N ARG A 8 -7.02 17.18 17.60
CA ARG A 8 -6.40 16.93 18.90
C ARG A 8 -7.06 17.76 20.03
N PRO A 9 -7.23 17.17 21.24
CA PRO A 9 -7.00 15.76 21.56
C PRO A 9 -8.02 14.86 20.84
N PHE A 10 -7.60 13.63 20.53
CA PHE A 10 -8.50 12.59 20.02
C PHE A 10 -8.77 11.59 21.15
N ASP A 11 -10.04 11.29 21.36
CA ASP A 11 -10.53 10.27 22.28
C ASP A 11 -11.44 9.34 21.46
N PRO A 12 -11.12 8.03 21.35
CA PRO A 12 -11.84 7.12 20.47
C PRO A 12 -13.25 6.82 20.99
N ASP A 13 -14.18 6.56 20.07
CA ASP A 13 -15.56 6.20 20.39
C ASP A 13 -15.60 4.98 21.36
N PRO A 14 -16.17 5.12 22.57
CA PRO A 14 -16.29 4.01 23.51
C PRO A 14 -17.01 2.79 22.94
N ALA A 15 -17.96 2.97 22.02
CA ALA A 15 -18.67 1.87 21.38
C ALA A 15 -17.74 1.05 20.46
N GLN A 16 -16.81 1.71 19.78
CA GLN A 16 -15.74 1.01 19.06
C GLN A 16 -14.81 0.28 20.01
N MET A 17 -14.38 0.95 21.08
CA MET A 17 -13.38 0.41 21.99
C MET A 17 -13.84 -0.87 22.70
N ALA A 18 -15.16 -1.10 22.79
CA ALA A 18 -15.74 -2.36 23.27
C ALA A 18 -15.41 -3.58 22.39
N HIS A 19 -14.99 -3.38 21.14
CA HIS A 19 -14.64 -4.44 20.19
C HIS A 19 -13.13 -4.72 20.10
N VAL A 20 -12.31 -3.98 20.84
CA VAL A 20 -10.85 -4.18 20.82
C VAL A 20 -10.51 -5.53 21.45
N PRO A 21 -9.77 -6.41 20.76
CA PRO A 21 -9.41 -7.71 21.29
C PRO A 21 -8.39 -7.60 22.43
N ALA A 22 -8.23 -8.67 23.21
CA ALA A 22 -7.24 -8.73 24.27
C ALA A 22 -5.78 -8.67 23.76
N ILE A 23 -5.53 -9.13 22.52
CA ILE A 23 -4.21 -9.07 21.89
C ILE A 23 -4.04 -7.78 21.08
N SER A 24 -2.98 -7.04 21.37
CA SER A 24 -2.59 -5.84 20.63
C SER A 24 -2.26 -6.15 19.16
N GLY A 25 -2.69 -5.28 18.25
CA GLY A 25 -2.32 -5.36 16.84
C GLY A 25 -0.84 -5.07 16.62
N ASN A 26 -0.21 -4.28 17.49
CA ASN A 26 1.26 -4.11 17.52
C ASN A 26 1.98 -5.42 17.83
N THR A 27 1.46 -6.23 18.76
CA THR A 27 1.99 -7.57 19.05
C THR A 27 1.85 -8.49 17.83
N ILE A 28 0.68 -8.53 17.18
CA ILE A 28 0.50 -9.35 15.95
C ILE A 28 1.44 -8.89 14.84
N ASN A 29 1.63 -7.57 14.67
CA ASN A 29 2.63 -7.02 13.74
C ASN A 29 4.08 -7.31 14.15
N GLY A 30 4.36 -7.75 15.36
CA GLY A 30 5.69 -8.06 15.87
C GLY A 30 6.55 -6.83 16.17
N LEU A 31 5.91 -5.76 16.64
CA LEU A 31 6.62 -4.61 17.20
C LEU A 31 7.47 -5.03 18.41
N GLY A 32 8.74 -4.66 18.40
CA GLY A 32 9.72 -5.02 19.43
C GLY A 32 10.34 -6.40 19.28
N GLU A 33 9.91 -7.21 18.30
CA GLU A 33 10.49 -8.52 18.05
C GLU A 33 11.79 -8.39 17.24
N SER A 34 12.92 -8.85 17.79
CA SER A 34 14.23 -8.83 17.13
C SER A 34 14.48 -10.02 16.22
N ALA A 35 13.72 -11.10 16.35
CA ALA A 35 13.82 -12.26 15.48
C ALA A 35 12.94 -12.06 14.24
N PHE A 36 13.43 -12.53 13.08
CA PHE A 36 12.61 -12.56 11.89
C PHE A 36 11.47 -13.56 12.02
N ARG A 37 10.27 -13.13 11.58
CA ARG A 37 9.17 -14.02 11.22
C ARG A 37 8.32 -13.38 10.12
N ARG A 38 7.57 -14.23 9.41
CA ARG A 38 6.59 -13.81 8.41
C ARG A 38 5.47 -12.95 9.03
N PRO A 39 4.85 -12.04 8.26
CA PRO A 39 3.76 -11.21 8.75
C PRO A 39 2.51 -12.04 9.04
N ASP A 40 1.76 -11.64 10.06
CA ASP A 40 0.40 -12.14 10.33
C ASP A 40 -0.64 -11.09 9.93
N MET A 41 -1.86 -11.53 9.61
CA MET A 41 -2.95 -10.62 9.29
C MET A 41 -3.51 -10.01 10.58
N VAL A 42 -3.35 -8.70 10.75
CA VAL A 42 -3.97 -7.97 11.86
C VAL A 42 -5.38 -7.51 11.50
N TYR A 43 -5.56 -7.06 10.25
CA TYR A 43 -6.76 -6.40 9.76
C TYR A 43 -6.93 -6.65 8.26
N TRP A 44 -8.11 -6.32 7.73
CA TRP A 44 -8.52 -6.62 6.35
C TRP A 44 -8.51 -8.11 6.00
N ALA A 45 -8.78 -8.98 6.96
CA ALA A 45 -8.91 -10.41 6.68
C ALA A 45 -10.16 -10.65 5.83
N PRO A 46 -10.07 -11.46 4.74
CA PRO A 46 -11.23 -11.80 3.90
C PRO A 46 -12.45 -12.23 4.71
N GLU A 47 -12.24 -13.12 5.68
CA GLU A 47 -13.20 -13.46 6.72
C GLU A 47 -12.79 -12.80 8.05
N PRO A 48 -13.59 -11.86 8.59
CA PRO A 48 -13.24 -11.19 9.84
C PRO A 48 -13.08 -12.14 11.03
N ASP A 49 -13.74 -13.29 11.05
CA ASP A 49 -13.62 -14.28 12.14
C ASP A 49 -12.26 -14.97 12.21
N ASP A 50 -11.45 -14.89 11.14
CA ASP A 50 -10.12 -15.49 11.10
C ASP A 50 -9.07 -14.69 11.87
N ILE A 51 -9.41 -13.48 12.35
CA ILE A 51 -8.48 -12.57 13.02
C ILE A 51 -9.03 -12.05 14.35
N PRO A 52 -8.16 -11.79 15.36
CA PRO A 52 -8.61 -11.21 16.63
C PRO A 52 -9.32 -9.86 16.49
N HIS A 53 -8.92 -9.03 15.51
CA HIS A 53 -9.52 -7.71 15.28
C HIS A 53 -10.77 -7.75 14.37
N GLY A 54 -11.36 -8.92 14.17
CA GLY A 54 -12.52 -9.12 13.31
C GLY A 54 -13.72 -8.23 13.65
N GLU A 55 -14.02 -8.06 14.95
CA GLU A 55 -15.09 -7.18 15.39
C GLU A 55 -14.82 -5.70 15.08
N MET A 56 -13.58 -5.24 15.28
CA MET A 56 -13.14 -3.90 14.86
C MET A 56 -13.25 -3.72 13.34
N GLN A 57 -12.98 -4.77 12.56
CA GLN A 57 -13.17 -4.76 11.10
C GLN A 57 -14.64 -4.63 10.71
N ARG A 58 -15.52 -5.37 11.39
CA ARG A 58 -16.98 -5.22 11.20
C ARG A 58 -17.45 -3.83 11.58
N TYR A 59 -16.95 -3.26 12.68
CA TYR A 59 -17.28 -1.91 13.09
C TYR A 59 -16.96 -0.90 11.99
N PHE A 60 -15.77 -0.96 11.36
CA PHE A 60 -15.42 -0.11 10.21
C PHE A 60 -16.46 -0.17 9.08
N TYR A 61 -16.87 -1.38 8.71
CA TYR A 61 -17.86 -1.58 7.64
C TYR A 61 -19.25 -1.08 8.04
N ILE A 62 -19.66 -1.28 9.30
CA ILE A 62 -20.90 -0.73 9.85
C ILE A 62 -20.90 0.79 9.81
N GLN A 63 -19.81 1.44 10.22
CA GLN A 63 -19.72 2.91 10.15
C GLN A 63 -19.77 3.39 8.71
N SER A 64 -18.99 2.77 7.83
CA SER A 64 -18.98 3.13 6.41
C SER A 64 -20.32 2.92 5.72
N ALA A 65 -21.12 1.95 6.16
CA ALA A 65 -22.45 1.67 5.60
C ALA A 65 -23.48 2.77 5.93
N LYS A 66 -23.22 3.63 6.92
CA LYS A 66 -24.04 4.81 7.21
C LYS A 66 -23.99 5.86 6.09
N GLU A 67 -22.97 5.77 5.23
CA GLU A 67 -22.73 6.64 4.09
C GLU A 67 -23.00 5.86 2.79
N PRO A 68 -24.17 6.01 2.14
CA PRO A 68 -24.61 5.16 1.03
C PRO A 68 -23.63 5.10 -0.15
N ALA A 69 -22.87 6.17 -0.38
CA ALA A 69 -21.86 6.25 -1.44
C ALA A 69 -20.78 5.15 -1.32
N PHE A 70 -20.39 4.74 -0.09
CA PHE A 70 -19.42 3.67 0.09
C PHE A 70 -19.98 2.31 -0.33
N ALA A 71 -21.24 2.02 0.00
CA ALA A 71 -21.90 0.79 -0.41
C ALA A 71 -22.02 0.72 -1.95
N GLN A 72 -22.40 1.83 -2.58
CA GLN A 72 -22.47 1.92 -4.04
C GLN A 72 -21.10 1.72 -4.69
N ALA A 73 -20.05 2.39 -4.20
CA ALA A 73 -18.70 2.27 -4.75
C ALA A 73 -18.13 0.85 -4.60
N ARG A 74 -18.37 0.19 -3.46
CA ARG A 74 -17.95 -1.21 -3.25
C ARG A 74 -18.71 -2.19 -4.16
N ALA A 75 -20.01 -1.97 -4.35
CA ALA A 75 -20.81 -2.78 -5.29
C ALA A 75 -20.33 -2.59 -6.74
N ALA A 76 -20.02 -1.35 -7.14
CA ALA A 76 -19.43 -1.06 -8.46
C ALA A 76 -18.10 -1.79 -8.65
N ARG A 77 -17.26 -1.85 -7.61
CA ARG A 77 -16.03 -2.63 -7.64
C ARG A 77 -16.30 -4.11 -7.87
N THR A 78 -17.24 -4.71 -7.13
CA THR A 78 -17.61 -6.12 -7.30
C THR A 78 -17.97 -6.40 -8.77
N VAL A 79 -18.84 -5.59 -9.36
CA VAL A 79 -19.24 -5.71 -10.76
C VAL A 79 -18.05 -5.54 -11.72
N ALA A 80 -17.18 -4.55 -11.49
CA ALA A 80 -16.02 -4.30 -12.34
C ALA A 80 -14.99 -5.45 -12.32
N THR A 81 -15.00 -6.26 -11.27
CA THR A 81 -14.13 -7.42 -11.08
C THR A 81 -14.85 -8.76 -11.28
N ASP A 82 -16.11 -8.75 -11.71
CA ASP A 82 -16.91 -9.95 -11.94
C ASP A 82 -16.66 -10.50 -13.34
N PHE A 83 -15.44 -11.00 -13.57
CA PHE A 83 -15.11 -11.72 -14.80
C PHE A 83 -14.12 -12.85 -14.55
N ASP A 84 -14.34 -13.95 -15.28
CA ASP A 84 -13.47 -15.12 -15.21
C ASP A 84 -12.16 -14.85 -15.95
N LEU A 85 -11.05 -15.23 -15.31
CA LEU A 85 -9.77 -15.27 -15.99
C LEU A 85 -9.81 -16.38 -17.05
N PRO A 86 -9.29 -16.15 -18.27
CA PRO A 86 -9.25 -17.17 -19.29
C PRO A 86 -8.40 -18.37 -18.83
N GLN A 87 -8.57 -19.53 -19.46
CA GLN A 87 -7.61 -20.62 -19.27
C GLN A 87 -6.21 -20.18 -19.76
N VAL A 88 -5.16 -20.74 -19.15
CA VAL A 88 -3.79 -20.50 -19.62
C VAL A 88 -3.66 -21.05 -21.03
N ALA A 89 -3.17 -20.24 -21.97
CA ALA A 89 -2.98 -20.69 -23.35
C ALA A 89 -2.00 -21.88 -23.39
N GLU A 90 -2.30 -22.88 -24.21
CA GLU A 90 -1.56 -24.17 -24.20
C GLU A 90 -0.09 -24.04 -24.59
N THR A 91 0.25 -23.04 -25.40
CA THR A 91 1.62 -22.78 -25.87
C THR A 91 2.16 -21.50 -25.23
N PRO A 92 3.12 -21.59 -24.30
CA PRO A 92 3.78 -20.42 -23.73
C PRO A 92 4.47 -19.59 -24.82
N ALA A 93 4.13 -18.31 -24.89
CA ALA A 93 4.75 -17.39 -25.81
C ALA A 93 6.23 -17.16 -25.42
N ALA A 94 7.12 -17.30 -26.40
CA ALA A 94 8.54 -16.99 -26.26
C ALA A 94 8.80 -15.50 -26.56
N LEU A 95 8.32 -14.62 -25.67
CA LEU A 95 8.47 -13.18 -25.83
C LEU A 95 9.88 -12.71 -25.39
N SER A 96 10.40 -11.70 -26.08
CA SER A 96 11.61 -11.00 -25.65
C SER A 96 11.36 -10.17 -24.39
N GLN A 97 12.41 -9.80 -23.67
CA GLN A 97 12.29 -8.93 -22.49
C GLN A 97 11.69 -7.55 -22.83
N GLU A 98 12.05 -7.01 -24.00
CA GLU A 98 11.48 -5.76 -24.51
C GLU A 98 9.98 -5.91 -24.78
N THR A 99 9.55 -7.02 -25.35
CA THR A 99 8.12 -7.30 -25.60
C THR A 99 7.35 -7.50 -24.31
N TRP A 100 7.92 -8.14 -23.29
CA TRP A 100 7.31 -8.26 -21.96
C TRP A 100 7.13 -6.89 -21.30
N ALA A 101 8.16 -6.05 -21.32
CA ALA A 101 8.10 -4.70 -20.78
C ALA A 101 7.06 -3.84 -21.52
N ALA A 102 7.06 -3.89 -22.86
CA ALA A 102 6.06 -3.18 -23.67
C ALA A 102 4.62 -3.66 -23.37
N GLY A 103 4.43 -4.97 -23.16
CA GLY A 103 3.15 -5.54 -22.78
C GLY A 103 2.64 -5.06 -21.43
N LEU A 104 3.52 -4.87 -20.44
CA LEU A 104 3.13 -4.25 -19.16
C LEU A 104 2.86 -2.75 -19.30
N ASN A 105 3.68 -2.03 -20.07
CA ASN A 105 3.53 -0.59 -20.28
C ASN A 105 2.23 -0.24 -21.03
N GLN A 106 1.70 -1.14 -21.86
CA GLN A 106 0.40 -0.97 -22.49
C GLN A 106 -0.72 -0.70 -21.45
N PHE A 107 -0.66 -1.28 -20.24
CA PHE A 107 -1.66 -1.03 -19.20
C PHE A 107 -1.53 0.36 -18.58
N ILE A 108 -0.34 0.96 -18.63
CA ILE A 108 -0.11 2.37 -18.28
C ILE A 108 -0.66 3.27 -19.37
N ASP A 109 -0.34 2.98 -20.64
CA ASP A 109 -0.81 3.76 -21.80
C ASP A 109 -2.34 3.78 -21.90
N GLN A 110 -3.01 2.71 -21.44
CA GLN A 110 -4.47 2.60 -21.36
C GLN A 110 -5.07 3.28 -20.12
N GLY A 111 -4.25 3.79 -19.19
CA GLY A 111 -4.69 4.43 -17.94
C GLY A 111 -5.25 3.47 -16.89
N LEU A 112 -5.03 2.16 -17.05
CA LEU A 112 -5.51 1.15 -16.09
C LEU A 112 -4.70 1.19 -14.78
N CYS A 113 -3.40 1.49 -14.89
CA CYS A 113 -2.51 1.74 -13.77
C CYS A 113 -1.53 2.85 -14.13
N ASP A 114 -0.82 3.38 -13.13
CA ASP A 114 0.09 4.52 -13.30
C ASP A 114 1.56 4.08 -13.18
N MET A 115 1.82 2.87 -12.66
CA MET A 115 3.16 2.29 -12.56
C MET A 115 3.11 0.76 -12.57
N VAL A 116 4.11 0.15 -13.18
CA VAL A 116 4.35 -1.30 -13.13
C VAL A 116 5.79 -1.57 -12.68
N GLY A 117 6.01 -2.68 -12.00
CA GLY A 117 7.35 -3.16 -11.67
C GLY A 117 7.33 -4.65 -11.37
N VAL A 118 8.47 -5.31 -11.53
CA VAL A 118 8.58 -6.76 -11.32
C VAL A 118 9.64 -7.05 -10.30
N ALA A 119 9.31 -7.86 -9.29
CA ALA A 119 10.26 -8.39 -8.32
C ALA A 119 10.33 -9.92 -8.40
N GLU A 120 11.50 -10.48 -8.12
CA GLU A 120 11.59 -11.89 -7.72
C GLU A 120 10.81 -12.07 -6.40
N MET A 121 10.01 -13.13 -6.32
CA MET A 121 9.16 -13.40 -5.17
C MET A 121 9.99 -13.90 -4.00
N SER A 122 9.81 -13.28 -2.82
CA SER A 122 10.40 -13.76 -1.57
C SER A 122 9.34 -14.41 -0.66
N PRO A 123 9.64 -15.59 -0.05
CA PRO A 123 8.76 -16.20 0.94
C PRO A 123 8.53 -15.33 2.18
N ASP A 124 9.40 -14.36 2.45
CA ASP A 124 9.33 -13.48 3.63
C ASP A 124 8.17 -12.49 3.56
N TRP A 125 7.66 -12.23 2.36
CA TRP A 125 6.54 -11.33 2.13
C TRP A 125 5.18 -12.03 2.30
N VAL A 126 5.18 -13.35 2.34
CA VAL A 126 3.96 -14.17 2.41
C VAL A 126 3.43 -14.20 3.84
N TYR A 127 2.14 -13.94 4.00
CA TYR A 127 1.50 -14.03 5.31
C TYR A 127 1.59 -15.46 5.88
N SER A 128 1.74 -15.58 7.20
CA SER A 128 1.76 -16.88 7.88
C SER A 128 0.53 -17.71 7.52
N GLY A 129 0.71 -19.02 7.39
CA GLY A 129 -0.36 -19.93 6.95
C GLY A 129 -0.69 -19.87 5.46
N ARG A 130 -0.08 -18.96 4.69
CA ARG A 130 -0.22 -18.90 3.22
C ARG A 130 0.99 -19.50 2.51
N HIS A 131 0.76 -19.90 1.26
CA HIS A 131 1.77 -20.43 0.36
C HIS A 131 1.63 -19.75 -1.01
N VAL A 132 2.76 -19.35 -1.59
CA VAL A 132 2.87 -18.74 -2.91
C VAL A 132 4.01 -19.47 -3.65
N PRO A 133 3.71 -20.31 -4.65
CA PRO A 133 4.72 -21.05 -5.40
C PRO A 133 5.37 -20.24 -6.52
N GLN A 134 4.73 -19.16 -6.99
CA GLN A 134 5.20 -18.36 -8.13
C GLN A 134 6.52 -17.66 -7.81
N LYS A 135 7.41 -17.63 -8.81
CA LYS A 135 8.75 -17.05 -8.69
C LYS A 135 8.77 -15.53 -8.82
N ARG A 136 7.74 -14.91 -9.40
CA ARG A 136 7.69 -13.45 -9.59
C ARG A 136 6.37 -12.85 -9.15
N ILE A 137 6.47 -11.57 -8.82
CA ILE A 137 5.33 -10.72 -8.55
C ILE A 137 5.45 -9.45 -9.40
N VAL A 138 4.42 -9.21 -10.22
CA VAL A 138 4.24 -7.97 -10.96
C VAL A 138 3.45 -7.02 -10.07
N MET A 139 4.06 -5.94 -9.63
CA MET A 139 3.43 -4.88 -8.85
C MET A 139 2.81 -3.85 -9.76
N LEU A 140 1.64 -3.35 -9.37
CA LEU A 140 0.89 -2.30 -10.07
C LEU A 140 0.59 -1.17 -9.08
N GLY A 141 0.80 0.06 -9.52
CA GLY A 141 0.53 1.28 -8.76
C GLY A 141 -0.60 2.07 -9.38
N VAL A 142 -1.50 2.57 -8.54
CA VAL A 142 -2.61 3.44 -8.97
C VAL A 142 -2.66 4.68 -8.09
N GLN A 143 -2.37 5.84 -8.68
CA GLN A 143 -2.33 7.13 -8.02
C GLN A 143 -3.74 7.60 -7.65
N HIS A 144 -3.88 8.25 -6.49
CA HIS A 144 -5.11 8.97 -6.15
C HIS A 144 -5.16 10.34 -6.81
N GLU A 145 -6.37 10.82 -7.07
CA GLU A 145 -6.59 12.23 -7.38
C GLU A 145 -6.27 13.09 -6.15
N TYR A 146 -5.23 13.93 -6.26
CA TYR A 146 -4.69 14.67 -5.12
C TYR A 146 -5.75 15.54 -4.43
N ASP A 147 -6.57 16.24 -5.21
CA ASP A 147 -7.61 17.14 -4.70
C ASP A 147 -8.70 16.39 -3.92
N GLU A 148 -8.97 15.13 -4.27
CA GLU A 148 -9.95 14.28 -3.59
C GLU A 148 -9.37 13.69 -2.31
N ILE A 149 -8.17 13.09 -2.39
CA ILE A 149 -7.53 12.49 -1.21
C ILE A 149 -7.14 13.55 -0.17
N ALA A 150 -6.77 14.77 -0.58
CA ALA A 150 -6.44 15.89 0.30
C ALA A 150 -7.62 16.38 1.17
N LYS A 151 -8.85 15.91 0.89
CA LYS A 151 -10.03 16.15 1.76
C LYS A 151 -10.00 15.32 3.04
N ALA A 152 -8.98 14.46 3.22
CA ALA A 152 -8.70 13.70 4.43
C ALA A 152 -8.88 14.55 5.71
N PRO A 153 -9.57 14.04 6.74
CA PRO A 153 -10.13 12.70 6.91
C PRO A 153 -11.63 12.60 6.57
N LYS A 154 -12.16 13.46 5.68
CA LYS A 154 -13.59 13.44 5.30
C LYS A 154 -13.92 12.19 4.48
N ALA A 155 -15.21 11.80 4.49
CA ALA A 155 -15.74 10.68 3.70
C ALA A 155 -15.36 10.74 2.20
N ALA A 156 -15.26 11.93 1.61
CA ALA A 156 -14.82 12.11 0.22
C ALA A 156 -13.43 11.49 -0.06
N ALA A 157 -12.47 11.63 0.86
CA ALA A 157 -11.15 11.01 0.73
C ALA A 157 -11.23 9.48 0.88
N GLY A 158 -12.12 8.98 1.73
CA GLY A 158 -12.39 7.54 1.82
C GLY A 158 -12.99 6.97 0.53
N LEU A 159 -13.89 7.70 -0.13
CA LEU A 159 -14.46 7.31 -1.42
C LEU A 159 -13.41 7.28 -2.53
N GLU A 160 -12.49 8.25 -2.54
CA GLU A 160 -11.33 8.25 -3.44
C GLU A 160 -10.48 6.99 -3.25
N VAL A 161 -10.20 6.59 -2.00
CA VAL A 161 -9.49 5.33 -1.71
C VAL A 161 -10.25 4.11 -2.28
N VAL A 162 -11.58 4.06 -2.15
CA VAL A 162 -12.39 2.95 -2.71
C VAL A 162 -12.33 2.94 -4.23
N ALA A 163 -12.38 4.10 -4.88
CA ALA A 163 -12.25 4.21 -6.33
C ALA A 163 -10.90 3.69 -6.82
N GLN A 164 -9.80 4.02 -6.14
CA GLN A 164 -8.48 3.51 -6.53
C GLN A 164 -8.29 2.03 -6.24
N TYR A 165 -8.94 1.46 -5.20
CA TYR A 165 -8.99 0.00 -5.03
C TYR A 165 -9.78 -0.72 -6.13
N GLN A 166 -10.76 -0.06 -6.75
CA GLN A 166 -11.41 -0.60 -7.94
C GLN A 166 -10.47 -0.58 -9.14
N ARG A 167 -9.83 0.55 -9.44
CA ARG A 167 -8.84 0.66 -10.53
C ARG A 167 -7.72 -0.37 -10.38
N ALA A 168 -7.12 -0.46 -9.20
CA ALA A 168 -6.05 -1.41 -8.91
C ALA A 168 -6.49 -2.87 -9.08
N ALA A 169 -7.71 -3.21 -8.69
CA ALA A 169 -8.26 -4.55 -8.87
C ALA A 169 -8.45 -4.89 -10.36
N VAL A 170 -9.08 -3.99 -11.13
CA VAL A 170 -9.27 -4.16 -12.57
C VAL A 170 -7.94 -4.30 -13.28
N ALA A 171 -6.95 -3.45 -12.96
CA ALA A 171 -5.62 -3.53 -13.53
C ALA A 171 -4.96 -4.90 -13.30
N ALA A 172 -4.96 -5.39 -12.06
CA ALA A 172 -4.39 -6.70 -11.73
C ALA A 172 -5.09 -7.84 -12.48
N MET A 173 -6.43 -7.80 -12.59
CA MET A 173 -7.15 -8.82 -13.33
C MET A 173 -6.86 -8.78 -14.83
N ARG A 174 -6.77 -7.59 -15.45
CA ARG A 174 -6.45 -7.44 -16.87
C ARG A 174 -5.01 -7.83 -17.20
N VAL A 175 -4.06 -7.51 -16.33
CA VAL A 175 -2.67 -7.97 -16.45
C VAL A 175 -2.60 -9.50 -16.32
N ALA A 176 -3.31 -10.09 -15.35
CA ALA A 176 -3.37 -11.53 -15.20
C ALA A 176 -4.02 -12.22 -16.41
N GLU A 177 -5.12 -11.68 -16.94
CA GLU A 177 -5.77 -12.14 -18.16
C GLU A 177 -4.77 -12.17 -19.34
N TRP A 178 -4.05 -11.07 -19.55
CA TRP A 178 -3.07 -10.97 -20.63
C TRP A 178 -1.91 -11.98 -20.47
N ILE A 179 -1.34 -12.11 -19.27
CA ILE A 179 -0.25 -13.08 -19.01
C ILE A 179 -0.73 -14.51 -19.30
N ARG A 180 -1.98 -14.85 -18.94
CA ARG A 180 -2.58 -16.16 -19.23
C ARG A 180 -2.80 -16.40 -20.72
N GLN A 181 -3.15 -15.36 -21.47
CA GLN A 181 -3.22 -15.42 -22.93
C GLN A 181 -1.83 -15.62 -23.58
N GLN A 182 -0.75 -15.19 -22.90
CA GLN A 182 0.64 -15.50 -23.31
C GLN A 182 1.09 -16.91 -22.89
N GLY A 183 0.21 -17.72 -22.31
CA GLY A 183 0.49 -19.11 -21.91
C GLY A 183 1.26 -19.26 -20.60
N TRP A 184 1.16 -18.27 -19.70
CA TRP A 184 1.74 -18.33 -18.36
C TRP A 184 0.67 -18.22 -17.29
N ASP A 185 0.76 -19.03 -16.23
CA ASP A 185 -0.18 -18.90 -15.11
C ASP A 185 0.01 -17.56 -14.40
N ALA A 186 -1.10 -16.97 -13.98
CA ALA A 186 -1.13 -15.66 -13.35
C ALA A 186 -2.30 -15.56 -12.38
N GLN A 187 -2.01 -15.11 -11.14
CA GLN A 187 -2.99 -14.92 -10.10
C GLN A 187 -3.01 -13.45 -9.64
N PRO A 188 -4.12 -12.71 -9.84
CA PRO A 188 -4.23 -11.33 -9.40
C PRO A 188 -4.44 -11.24 -7.88
N LEU A 189 -3.87 -10.20 -7.28
CA LEU A 189 -4.04 -9.80 -5.88
C LEU A 189 -4.61 -8.37 -5.86
N THR A 190 -5.88 -8.22 -5.48
CA THR A 190 -6.69 -7.04 -5.86
C THR A 190 -7.04 -6.07 -4.72
N GLY A 191 -6.55 -6.30 -3.48
CA GLY A 191 -6.90 -5.48 -2.31
C GLY A 191 -8.42 -5.34 -2.11
N PRO A 192 -8.92 -4.39 -1.29
CA PRO A 192 -8.27 -3.94 -0.06
C PRO A 192 -8.09 -5.10 0.95
N MET A 193 -8.78 -6.22 0.75
CA MET A 193 -8.64 -7.41 1.58
C MET A 193 -7.23 -7.98 1.43
N THR A 194 -6.68 -8.40 2.55
CA THR A 194 -5.34 -8.97 2.63
C THR A 194 -5.30 -10.28 1.85
N GLY A 195 -4.47 -10.32 0.80
CA GLY A 195 -4.19 -11.51 0.02
C GLY A 195 -3.10 -12.37 0.65
N ALA A 196 -2.41 -13.17 -0.18
CA ALA A 196 -1.33 -14.03 0.31
C ALA A 196 -0.04 -13.27 0.68
N VAL A 197 0.14 -12.04 0.20
CA VAL A 197 1.41 -11.30 0.23
C VAL A 197 1.22 -9.91 0.82
N ALA A 198 2.12 -9.48 1.69
CA ALA A 198 2.27 -8.09 2.10
C ALA A 198 2.91 -7.31 0.94
N MET A 199 2.17 -6.37 0.33
CA MET A 199 2.55 -5.74 -0.94
C MET A 199 3.61 -4.63 -0.85
N ILE A 200 3.86 -4.06 0.33
CA ILE A 200 4.88 -3.01 0.48
C ILE A 200 6.29 -3.53 0.16
N PRO A 201 6.79 -4.63 0.76
CA PRO A 201 8.11 -5.17 0.43
C PRO A 201 8.40 -5.41 -1.06
N PRO A 202 7.55 -6.11 -1.85
CA PRO A 202 7.81 -6.27 -3.27
C PRO A 202 7.78 -4.94 -4.04
N ALA A 203 6.91 -3.99 -3.67
CA ALA A 203 6.90 -2.65 -4.29
C ALA A 203 8.24 -1.92 -4.08
N LEU A 204 8.81 -2.00 -2.87
CA LEU A 204 10.14 -1.45 -2.59
C LEU A 204 11.22 -2.17 -3.43
N ALA A 205 11.16 -3.50 -3.50
CA ALA A 205 12.11 -4.32 -4.25
C ALA A 205 12.12 -4.03 -5.76
N CYS A 206 10.97 -3.66 -6.34
CA CYS A 206 10.85 -3.31 -7.76
C CYS A 206 10.79 -1.79 -8.02
N GLY A 207 11.34 -0.98 -7.12
CA GLY A 207 11.61 0.44 -7.40
C GLY A 207 10.39 1.36 -7.39
N PHE A 208 9.30 1.00 -6.70
CA PHE A 208 8.18 1.94 -6.51
C PHE A 208 8.53 3.13 -5.62
N GLY A 209 9.63 3.04 -4.87
CA GLY A 209 10.13 4.10 -4.00
C GLY A 209 10.62 3.55 -2.68
N GLU A 210 10.53 4.35 -1.62
CA GLU A 210 11.09 4.04 -0.30
C GLU A 210 10.00 4.07 0.79
N LEU A 211 10.22 3.36 1.90
CA LEU A 211 9.29 3.36 3.02
C LEU A 211 9.36 4.69 3.78
N GLY A 212 8.26 5.45 3.78
CA GLY A 212 8.16 6.70 4.53
C GLY A 212 7.89 6.50 6.03
N LYS A 213 8.19 7.53 6.83
CA LYS A 213 7.91 7.59 8.29
C LYS A 213 6.46 7.25 8.66
N HIS A 214 5.50 7.55 7.78
CA HIS A 214 4.09 7.22 7.96
C HIS A 214 3.71 5.78 7.56
N GLY A 215 4.69 4.90 7.31
CA GLY A 215 4.47 3.48 7.04
C GLY A 215 3.93 3.15 5.63
N SER A 216 3.97 4.10 4.69
CA SER A 216 3.56 3.88 3.29
C SER A 216 4.74 4.12 2.36
N VAL A 217 4.71 3.51 1.16
CA VAL A 217 5.70 3.77 0.11
C VAL A 217 5.56 5.21 -0.37
N ILE A 218 6.68 5.91 -0.48
CA ILE A 218 6.77 7.25 -1.09
C ILE A 218 7.45 7.08 -2.44
N ASN A 219 6.77 7.52 -3.48
CA ASN A 219 7.27 7.58 -4.84
C ASN A 219 7.55 9.06 -5.24
N PRO A 220 8.59 9.39 -6.01
CA PRO A 220 8.86 10.78 -6.45
C PRO A 220 7.77 11.41 -7.32
N ASP A 221 7.07 10.63 -8.14
CA ASP A 221 6.01 11.09 -9.05
C ASP A 221 4.66 11.18 -8.33
N PHE A 222 4.31 10.15 -7.56
CA PHE A 222 2.97 10.02 -6.94
C PHE A 222 2.92 10.37 -5.45
N GLY A 223 4.07 10.64 -4.84
CA GLY A 223 4.22 10.80 -3.39
C GLY A 223 3.83 9.54 -2.62
N ALA A 224 3.22 9.74 -1.45
CA ALA A 224 2.70 8.64 -0.62
C ALA A 224 1.27 8.21 -0.99
N SER A 225 0.70 8.81 -2.03
CA SER A 225 -0.74 8.80 -2.29
C SER A 225 -1.11 7.95 -3.49
N PHE A 226 -0.87 6.64 -3.37
CA PHE A 226 -1.30 5.65 -4.36
C PHE A 226 -1.74 4.34 -3.67
N ARG A 227 -2.31 3.42 -4.45
CA ARG A 227 -2.69 2.06 -4.04
C ARG A 227 -1.87 1.03 -4.82
N LEU A 228 -1.69 -0.12 -4.20
CA LEU A 228 -0.99 -1.26 -4.78
C LEU A 228 -1.99 -2.36 -5.13
N SER A 229 -1.76 -3.01 -6.26
CA SER A 229 -2.21 -4.37 -6.55
C SER A 229 -1.06 -5.16 -7.16
N ALA A 230 -1.25 -6.46 -7.35
CA ALA A 230 -0.18 -7.30 -7.88
C ALA A 230 -0.70 -8.49 -8.68
N VAL A 231 0.20 -9.14 -9.42
CA VAL A 231 -0.04 -10.41 -10.11
C VAL A 231 1.12 -11.36 -9.82
N LEU A 232 0.81 -12.53 -9.25
CA LEU A 232 1.78 -13.62 -9.04
C LEU A 232 1.90 -14.43 -10.32
N THR A 233 3.12 -14.72 -10.79
CA THR A 233 3.34 -15.47 -12.03
C THR A 233 4.74 -16.10 -12.08
N ASP A 234 4.91 -17.11 -12.94
CA ASP A 234 6.21 -17.65 -13.34
C ASP A 234 6.70 -17.12 -14.70
N ALA A 235 5.95 -16.21 -15.32
CA ALA A 235 6.33 -15.59 -16.59
C ALA A 235 7.74 -14.98 -16.51
N PRO A 236 8.54 -15.09 -17.59
CA PRO A 236 9.97 -14.79 -17.58
C PRO A 236 10.26 -13.29 -17.74
N PHE A 237 9.65 -12.46 -16.90
CA PHE A 237 9.91 -11.02 -16.84
C PHE A 237 11.30 -10.71 -16.29
N ALA A 238 11.96 -9.70 -16.84
CA ALA A 238 13.09 -9.04 -16.21
C ALA A 238 12.63 -8.29 -14.95
N VAL A 239 13.44 -8.35 -13.90
CA VAL A 239 13.17 -7.59 -12.68
C VAL A 239 13.42 -6.11 -12.85
N THR A 240 12.57 -5.29 -12.24
CA THR A 240 12.78 -3.86 -12.14
C THR A 240 13.72 -3.59 -10.97
N PRO A 241 14.80 -2.81 -11.15
CA PRO A 241 15.71 -2.51 -10.07
C PRO A 241 15.05 -1.63 -8.99
N GLN A 242 15.44 -1.84 -7.74
CA GLN A 242 15.14 -0.90 -6.66
C GLN A 242 15.75 0.48 -6.97
N GLN A 243 15.09 1.54 -6.51
CA GLN A 243 15.53 2.92 -6.66
C GLN A 243 15.71 3.59 -5.29
N ASP A 244 16.71 4.46 -5.18
CA ASP A 244 16.97 5.30 -4.01
C ASP A 244 16.81 6.77 -4.42
N HIS A 245 15.96 7.49 -3.71
CA HIS A 245 15.65 8.90 -3.94
C HIS A 245 15.99 9.76 -2.71
N GLY A 246 16.69 9.20 -1.72
CA GLY A 246 17.04 9.86 -0.46
C GLY A 246 15.85 10.13 0.46
N ILE A 247 14.71 9.46 0.25
CA ILE A 247 13.49 9.66 1.05
C ILE A 247 13.75 9.26 2.50
N GLU A 248 14.48 8.18 2.74
CA GLU A 248 14.85 7.73 4.08
C GLU A 248 15.54 8.85 4.90
N GLY A 249 16.59 9.47 4.35
CA GLY A 249 17.30 10.57 4.99
C GLY A 249 16.45 11.84 5.15
N PHE A 250 15.53 12.09 4.22
CA PHE A 250 14.53 13.15 4.36
C PHE A 250 13.57 12.88 5.53
N CYS A 251 13.06 11.64 5.63
CA CYS A 251 12.12 11.23 6.66
C CYS A 251 12.71 11.32 8.08
N GLN A 252 14.00 11.03 8.25
CA GLN A 252 14.68 11.17 9.55
C GLN A 252 14.53 12.59 10.14
N ASN A 253 14.59 13.62 9.30
CA ASN A 253 14.55 15.02 9.74
C ASN A 253 13.15 15.65 9.68
N CYS A 254 12.25 15.10 8.84
CA CYS A 254 10.90 15.62 8.66
C CYS A 254 9.95 15.15 9.79
N ARG A 255 9.14 16.08 10.33
CA ARG A 255 8.13 15.79 11.38
C ARG A 255 6.68 16.08 10.96
N ILE A 256 6.44 16.35 9.68
CA ILE A 256 5.12 16.84 9.22
C ILE A 256 4.00 15.82 9.45
N CYS A 257 4.22 14.54 9.12
CA CYS A 257 3.21 13.49 9.34
C CYS A 257 3.00 13.18 10.83
N GLU A 258 4.07 13.25 11.64
CA GLU A 258 4.04 13.11 13.10
C GLU A 258 3.17 14.21 13.75
N ASP A 259 3.42 15.46 13.40
CA ASP A 259 2.65 16.61 13.90
C ASP A 259 1.17 16.57 13.47
N ALA A 260 0.90 16.04 12.27
CA ALA A 260 -0.45 15.99 11.70
C ALA A 260 -1.28 14.79 12.18
N CYS A 261 -0.66 13.70 12.65
CA CYS A 261 -1.36 12.47 13.05
C CYS A 261 -2.24 12.69 14.29
N PRO A 262 -3.58 12.66 14.20
CA PRO A 262 -4.45 12.94 15.35
C PRO A 262 -4.18 12.06 16.59
N PRO A 263 -4.06 10.72 16.47
CA PRO A 263 -3.80 9.85 17.63
C PRO A 263 -2.31 9.74 18.02
N ILE A 264 -1.40 10.50 17.38
CA ILE A 264 0.04 10.45 17.69
C ILE A 264 0.59 9.01 17.53
N ALA A 265 0.25 8.38 16.41
CA ALA A 265 0.64 7.00 16.10
C ALA A 265 1.99 6.88 15.39
N ILE A 266 2.60 7.98 14.97
CA ILE A 266 3.85 8.00 14.19
C ILE A 266 4.98 8.45 15.12
N ALA A 267 5.99 7.59 15.29
CA ALA A 267 7.17 7.89 16.10
C ALA A 267 8.23 8.68 15.31
N PRO A 268 9.09 9.47 15.99
CA PRO A 268 10.18 10.19 15.33
C PRO A 268 11.29 9.27 14.84
N ASP A 269 11.44 8.09 15.45
CA ASP A 269 12.49 7.11 15.21
C ASP A 269 11.94 5.79 14.66
N LYS A 270 12.79 5.05 13.95
CA LYS A 270 12.49 3.68 13.50
C LYS A 270 12.28 2.74 14.68
N GLN A 271 11.52 1.68 14.44
CA GLN A 271 11.19 0.67 15.42
C GLN A 271 11.64 -0.70 14.91
N THR A 272 12.06 -1.57 15.83
CA THR A 272 12.28 -2.97 15.55
C THR A 272 10.95 -3.67 15.30
N VAL A 273 10.77 -4.26 14.13
CA VAL A 273 9.55 -5.01 13.80
C VAL A 273 9.94 -6.27 13.04
N ARG A 274 9.76 -7.43 13.69
CA ARG A 274 10.10 -8.76 13.15
C ARG A 274 11.54 -8.84 12.62
N GLY A 275 12.48 -8.37 13.42
CA GLY A 275 13.91 -8.38 13.15
C GLY A 275 14.44 -7.32 12.18
N ALA A 276 13.60 -6.37 11.76
CA ALA A 276 14.02 -5.25 10.92
C ALA A 276 13.79 -3.90 11.60
N GLU A 277 14.80 -3.02 11.54
CA GLU A 277 14.65 -1.60 11.91
C GLU A 277 13.97 -0.82 10.78
N LYS A 278 12.73 -0.37 11.01
CA LYS A 278 11.95 0.33 9.98
C LYS A 278 11.00 1.36 10.55
N TRP A 279 10.51 2.24 9.68
CA TRP A 279 9.39 3.11 10.03
C TRP A 279 8.14 2.27 10.31
N TYR A 280 7.48 2.56 11.42
CA TYR A 280 6.31 1.84 11.88
C TYR A 280 5.28 2.82 12.44
N VAL A 281 4.01 2.56 12.15
CA VAL A 281 2.88 3.29 12.71
C VAL A 281 2.26 2.43 13.79
N ASP A 282 2.14 2.97 14.99
CA ASP A 282 1.46 2.34 16.12
C ASP A 282 0.02 2.00 15.72
N PHE A 283 -0.22 0.71 15.52
CA PHE A 283 -1.46 0.19 14.95
C PHE A 283 -2.63 0.46 15.88
N ASP A 284 -2.44 0.20 17.18
CA ASP A 284 -3.50 0.33 18.19
C ASP A 284 -3.92 1.80 18.39
N LYS A 285 -3.00 2.75 18.17
CA LYS A 285 -3.33 4.19 18.16
C LYS A 285 -3.98 4.64 16.85
N CYS A 286 -3.50 4.14 15.71
CA CYS A 286 -3.97 4.57 14.39
C CYS A 286 -5.38 4.07 14.10
N LEU A 287 -5.65 2.79 14.41
CA LEU A 287 -6.86 2.09 13.99
C LEU A 287 -8.16 2.78 14.45
N PRO A 288 -8.31 3.25 15.70
CA PRO A 288 -9.56 3.86 16.14
C PRO A 288 -9.95 5.10 15.32
N PHE A 289 -9.00 6.00 15.09
CA PHE A 289 -9.22 7.19 14.27
C PHE A 289 -9.45 6.81 12.80
N PHE A 290 -8.71 5.82 12.29
CA PHE A 290 -8.89 5.30 10.94
C PHE A 290 -10.33 4.81 10.72
N ASN A 291 -10.88 4.08 11.68
CA ASN A 291 -12.21 3.51 11.59
C ASN A 291 -13.33 4.54 11.63
N GLU A 292 -13.23 5.49 12.54
CA GLU A 292 -14.21 6.58 12.69
C GLU A 292 -14.21 7.55 11.49
N THR A 293 -13.15 7.54 10.69
CA THR A 293 -12.98 8.46 9.55
C THR A 293 -12.93 7.77 8.19
N HIS A 294 -13.37 6.51 8.11
CA HIS A 294 -13.43 5.75 6.86
C HIS A 294 -12.10 5.67 6.10
N GLY A 295 -10.96 5.70 6.81
CA GLY A 295 -9.63 5.53 6.23
C GLY A 295 -8.59 6.62 6.54
N CYS A 296 -8.96 7.69 7.24
CA CYS A 296 -8.12 8.84 7.64
C CYS A 296 -7.29 9.50 6.51
N ALA A 297 -6.15 8.93 6.12
CA ALA A 297 -5.21 9.43 5.10
C ALA A 297 -4.54 10.81 5.34
N ILE A 298 -4.62 11.39 6.55
CA ILE A 298 -3.99 12.70 6.83
C ILE A 298 -2.47 12.65 6.62
N CYS A 299 -1.79 11.62 7.14
CA CYS A 299 -0.32 11.54 7.09
C CYS A 299 0.24 11.47 5.67
N ILE A 300 -0.44 10.78 4.75
CA ILE A 300 -0.03 10.66 3.35
C ILE A 300 -0.32 11.93 2.56
N THR A 301 -1.37 12.69 2.90
CA THR A 301 -1.77 13.91 2.17
C THR A 301 -0.91 15.12 2.56
N VAL A 302 -0.53 15.23 3.84
CA VAL A 302 0.35 16.32 4.31
C VAL A 302 1.82 16.09 3.94
N CYS A 303 2.19 14.87 3.56
CA CYS A 303 3.54 14.52 3.16
C CYS A 303 4.03 15.45 2.04
N PRO A 304 5.19 16.12 2.17
CA PRO A 304 5.70 17.02 1.14
C PRO A 304 5.85 16.36 -0.24
N TRP A 305 6.18 15.07 -0.26
CA TRP A 305 6.31 14.28 -1.48
C TRP A 305 4.98 14.09 -2.21
N SER A 306 3.85 14.10 -1.50
CA SER A 306 2.51 13.95 -2.08
C SER A 306 1.97 15.23 -2.71
N ARG A 307 2.65 16.37 -2.53
CA ARG A 307 2.20 17.63 -3.13
C ARG A 307 2.53 17.60 -4.63
N PRO A 308 1.56 17.86 -5.52
CA PRO A 308 1.79 17.89 -6.96
C PRO A 308 2.97 18.79 -7.34
N GLY A 309 3.89 18.27 -8.15
CA GLY A 309 5.09 18.98 -8.61
C GLY A 309 6.22 19.15 -7.58
N VAL A 310 6.10 18.60 -6.37
CA VAL A 310 7.12 18.73 -5.32
C VAL A 310 8.08 17.53 -5.26
N GLY A 311 7.58 16.30 -5.43
CA GLY A 311 8.35 15.07 -5.22
C GLY A 311 9.63 14.96 -6.07
N LEU A 312 9.53 15.09 -7.40
CA LEU A 312 10.70 15.07 -8.31
C LEU A 312 11.72 16.16 -7.98
N ASN A 313 11.26 17.36 -7.61
CA ASN A 313 12.13 18.45 -7.19
C ASN A 313 12.84 18.17 -5.87
N LEU A 314 12.20 17.44 -4.94
CA LEU A 314 12.84 16.98 -3.70
C LEU A 314 13.90 15.92 -4.01
N ALA A 315 13.56 14.92 -4.83
CA ALA A 315 14.50 13.87 -5.24
C ALA A 315 15.77 14.47 -5.87
N ALA A 316 15.62 15.38 -6.84
CA ALA A 316 16.76 16.03 -7.49
C ALA A 316 17.64 16.83 -6.51
N LYS A 317 17.03 17.54 -5.54
CA LYS A 317 17.77 18.29 -4.52
C LYS A 317 18.52 17.38 -3.54
N LEU A 318 17.94 16.22 -3.21
CA LEU A 318 18.55 15.23 -2.34
C LEU A 318 19.73 14.54 -3.04
N ALA A 319 19.56 14.15 -4.31
CA ALA A 319 20.64 13.59 -5.13
C ALA A 319 21.82 14.55 -5.23
N ALA A 320 21.57 15.82 -5.63
CA ALA A 320 22.62 16.83 -5.71
C ALA A 320 23.29 17.11 -4.35
N ARG A 321 22.59 16.90 -3.24
CA ARG A 321 23.18 17.01 -1.89
C ARG A 321 24.08 15.82 -1.58
N ALA A 322 23.69 14.60 -1.95
CA ALA A 322 24.50 13.41 -1.76
C ALA A 322 25.81 13.52 -2.52
N GLU A 323 25.77 13.89 -3.81
CA GLU A 323 26.96 14.11 -4.64
C GLU A 323 27.95 15.10 -4.00
N ARG A 324 27.45 16.24 -3.50
CA ARG A 324 28.30 17.23 -2.80
C ARG A 324 28.93 16.73 -1.49
N LEU A 325 28.28 15.79 -0.81
CA LEU A 325 28.83 15.21 0.42
C LEU A 325 29.90 14.16 0.09
N GLU A 326 29.69 13.36 -0.96
CA GLU A 326 30.68 12.40 -1.46
C GLU A 326 31.95 13.09 -1.99
N GLU A 327 31.81 14.24 -2.68
CA GLU A 327 32.96 15.04 -3.14
C GLU A 327 33.75 15.70 -2.01
N ALA A 328 33.17 15.81 -0.82
CA ALA A 328 33.78 16.47 0.34
C ALA A 328 34.52 15.50 1.28
N GLU A 329 34.39 14.19 1.07
CA GLU A 329 35.07 13.10 1.80
C GLU A 329 36.35 12.64 1.11
#